data_AF-A0A2G5UHS6-F1
#
_entry.id   AF-A0A2G5UHS6-F1
#
_cell.length_a   1.000
_cell.length_b   1.000
_cell.length_c   1.000
_cell.angle_alpha   90.00
_cell.angle_beta   90.00
_cell.angle_gamma   90.00
#
_symmetry.space_group_name_H-M   'P 1'
#
loop_
_entity.id
_entity.type
_entity.pdbx_description
1 polymer ?
#
loop_
_entity_poly.entity_id
_entity_poly.type
_entity_poly.pdbx_seq_one_letter_code
_entity_poly.pdbx_strand_id
1 'polypeptide(L)'
;MWTAWCEKHHVNRFTFPSFVGNRFNILFVIASRVFFHRHHLLEFIKECDCSKTDLRATRDLLENDIIVEHLHVLGLLDQLVTGPLWRIAQCCDHVLDTCQYALQLKKWFEDCSVFPVSFFDGSSPTPSLQVNSPTSSALLLQALLNRDPTDMSSEVVLLVSANSLEYFSRAFAPFLTGGKYCDDTDEIKRTTGYAPATNRDIESVFGLMSHFFDSKPNMRIDVRVALTLLKKNHTLQWLQQLPILDQEQILNESRSALPQLREAANSRQIDIKTVILRLMRDKNLQAAKKQAKDEQDRCKYTKDILSLGFWQTSREIQKGLSNLSEKEKYSALASQLKFRKFVIKQAAPSSSFTVSADQKALSVAELVVKLESLISGHQYSKQLLLMDHEYIGKKFIDSATKKKGFIADIRLISGKKAVTLQYDDGSNPRQVEFSSFQSSVAAGKITLN
;
A
#
# COMPACT_ATOMS: atom_id res chain seq x y z
N MET A 1 -15.42 31.86 -9.00
CA MET A 1 -16.41 32.04 -10.08
C MET A 1 -17.82 31.71 -9.58
N TRP A 2 -18.11 30.47 -9.19
CA TRP A 2 -19.40 30.09 -8.56
C TRP A 2 -19.82 31.01 -7.41
N THR A 3 -18.93 31.24 -6.44
CA THR A 3 -19.23 32.13 -5.30
C THR A 3 -19.66 33.52 -5.75
N ALA A 4 -18.91 34.14 -6.68
CA ALA A 4 -19.21 35.46 -7.25
C ALA A 4 -20.57 35.49 -7.96
N TRP A 5 -20.91 34.40 -8.68
CA TRP A 5 -22.19 34.25 -9.36
C TRP A 5 -23.36 34.18 -8.36
N CYS A 6 -23.23 33.39 -7.30
CA CYS A 6 -24.24 33.33 -6.24
C CYS A 6 -24.45 34.67 -5.53
N GLU A 7 -23.40 35.48 -5.35
CA GLU A 7 -23.56 36.83 -4.76
C GLU A 7 -24.39 37.74 -5.67
N LYS A 8 -24.07 37.73 -6.97
CA LYS A 8 -24.76 38.54 -7.98
C LYS A 8 -26.24 38.19 -8.11
N HIS A 9 -26.57 36.90 -8.01
CA HIS A 9 -27.93 36.38 -8.20
C HIS A 9 -28.69 36.13 -6.89
N HIS A 10 -28.15 36.59 -5.76
CA HIS A 10 -28.76 36.46 -4.42
C HIS A 10 -29.17 35.01 -4.05
N VAL A 11 -28.38 34.02 -4.48
CA VAL A 11 -28.66 32.61 -4.20
C VAL A 11 -28.17 32.24 -2.79
N ASN A 12 -29.03 31.58 -2.01
CA ASN A 12 -28.71 31.07 -0.67
C ASN A 12 -27.44 30.21 -0.70
N ARG A 13 -26.40 30.62 0.03
CA ARG A 13 -25.08 29.99 -0.11
C ARG A 13 -24.91 28.79 0.80
N PHE A 14 -25.22 27.61 0.29
CA PHE A 14 -24.58 26.38 0.79
C PHE A 14 -23.27 26.17 0.04
N THR A 15 -22.16 26.56 0.65
CA THR A 15 -20.84 26.45 0.03
C THR A 15 -20.43 24.99 -0.12
N PHE A 16 -19.76 24.66 -1.23
CA PHE A 16 -19.09 23.38 -1.42
C PHE A 16 -17.81 23.36 -0.56
N PRO A 17 -17.75 22.56 0.52
CA PRO A 17 -16.60 22.58 1.42
C PRO A 17 -15.35 22.06 0.70
N SER A 18 -14.21 22.69 0.96
CA SER A 18 -12.91 22.27 0.42
C SER A 18 -12.46 20.94 1.03
N PHE A 19 -11.82 20.10 0.21
CA PHE A 19 -11.28 18.78 0.55
C PHE A 19 -10.11 18.80 1.56
N VAL A 20 -10.36 19.18 2.82
CA VAL A 20 -9.32 19.09 3.87
C VAL A 20 -9.80 18.16 4.98
N GLY A 21 -9.22 16.97 5.04
CA GLY A 21 -9.25 16.08 6.21
C GLY A 21 -10.09 14.81 6.11
N ASN A 22 -11.27 14.81 5.47
CA ASN A 22 -12.19 13.65 5.58
C ASN A 22 -12.86 13.28 4.26
N ARG A 23 -12.29 12.30 3.54
CA ARG A 23 -12.70 11.86 2.19
C ARG A 23 -13.97 11.01 2.13
N PHE A 24 -14.38 10.38 3.24
CA PHE A 24 -15.51 9.45 3.24
C PHE A 24 -16.87 10.17 3.24
N ASN A 25 -17.07 11.16 4.13
CA ASN A 25 -18.35 11.86 4.23
C ASN A 25 -18.57 12.93 3.14
N ILE A 26 -17.50 13.37 2.47
CA ILE A 26 -17.57 14.50 1.54
C ILE A 26 -18.49 14.22 0.34
N LEU A 27 -18.60 12.95 -0.09
CA LEU A 27 -19.46 12.55 -1.20
C LEU A 27 -20.93 12.87 -0.88
N PHE A 28 -21.40 12.43 0.30
CA PHE A 28 -22.77 12.65 0.77
C PHE A 28 -23.05 14.16 0.97
N VAL A 29 -22.11 14.87 1.60
CA VAL A 29 -22.16 16.33 1.83
C VAL A 29 -22.24 17.12 0.50
N ILE A 30 -21.50 16.71 -0.52
CA ILE A 30 -21.56 17.34 -1.84
C ILE A 30 -22.88 16.98 -2.52
N ALA A 31 -23.35 15.73 -2.43
CA ALA A 31 -24.57 15.29 -3.08
C ALA A 31 -25.80 16.11 -2.65
N SER A 32 -25.98 16.33 -1.34
CA SER A 32 -27.08 17.17 -0.81
C SER A 32 -27.05 18.60 -1.36
N ARG A 33 -25.85 19.19 -1.49
CA ARG A 33 -25.64 20.56 -2.01
C ARG A 33 -25.83 20.65 -3.52
N VAL A 34 -25.36 19.66 -4.27
CA VAL A 34 -25.54 19.61 -5.73
C VAL A 34 -27.01 19.41 -6.06
N PHE A 35 -27.71 18.54 -5.32
CA PHE A 35 -29.16 18.37 -5.47
C PHE A 35 -29.90 19.69 -5.22
N PHE A 36 -29.63 20.35 -4.09
CA PHE A 36 -30.24 21.64 -3.75
C PHE A 36 -29.94 22.74 -4.78
N HIS A 37 -28.70 22.82 -5.25
CA HIS A 37 -28.26 23.85 -6.20
C HIS A 37 -28.42 23.46 -7.66
N ARG A 38 -29.05 22.31 -7.98
CA ARG A 38 -29.09 21.77 -9.35
C ARG A 38 -29.55 22.81 -10.37
N HIS A 39 -30.65 23.50 -10.09
CA HIS A 39 -31.19 24.53 -10.97
C HIS A 39 -30.20 25.68 -11.15
N HIS A 40 -29.70 26.23 -10.05
CA HIS A 40 -28.71 27.32 -10.05
C HIS A 40 -27.40 26.92 -10.77
N LEU A 41 -26.96 25.67 -10.64
CA LEU A 41 -25.76 25.15 -11.30
C LEU A 41 -25.97 25.08 -12.82
N LEU A 42 -27.15 24.66 -13.28
CA LEU A 42 -27.49 24.65 -14.70
C LEU A 42 -27.52 26.08 -15.28
N GLU A 43 -28.08 27.03 -14.55
CA GLU A 43 -28.07 28.46 -14.93
C GLU A 43 -26.65 29.03 -14.96
N PHE A 44 -25.86 28.76 -13.93
CA PHE A 44 -24.46 29.17 -13.87
C PHE A 44 -23.64 28.63 -15.05
N ILE A 45 -23.82 27.37 -15.42
CA ILE A 45 -23.13 26.76 -16.57
C ILE A 45 -23.56 27.44 -17.87
N LYS A 46 -24.85 27.74 -18.03
CA LYS A 46 -25.37 28.47 -19.20
C LYS A 46 -24.74 29.86 -19.34
N GLU A 47 -24.54 30.57 -18.24
CA GLU A 47 -23.95 31.92 -18.24
C GLU A 47 -22.41 31.94 -18.38
N CYS A 48 -21.69 30.93 -17.86
CA CYS A 48 -20.22 30.94 -17.77
C CYS A 48 -19.48 30.33 -18.97
N ASP A 49 -20.17 30.24 -20.12
CA ASP A 49 -19.74 29.70 -21.41
C ASP A 49 -19.61 28.15 -21.47
N CYS A 50 -20.58 27.53 -22.16
CA CYS A 50 -20.67 26.09 -22.46
C CYS A 50 -19.57 25.55 -23.40
N SER A 51 -18.62 26.40 -23.83
CA SER A 51 -17.45 26.00 -24.63
C SER A 51 -16.42 25.18 -23.83
N LYS A 52 -16.42 25.30 -22.49
CA LYS A 52 -15.54 24.53 -21.62
C LYS A 52 -16.02 23.08 -21.47
N THR A 53 -15.16 22.13 -21.83
CA THR A 53 -15.45 20.69 -21.79
C THR A 53 -15.98 20.23 -20.43
N ASP A 54 -15.37 20.68 -19.33
CA ASP A 54 -15.75 20.26 -17.98
C ASP A 54 -17.13 20.77 -17.56
N LEU A 55 -17.50 21.99 -17.95
CA LEU A 55 -18.82 22.56 -17.66
C LEU A 55 -19.91 21.85 -18.48
N ARG A 56 -19.62 21.49 -19.73
CA ARG A 56 -20.53 20.71 -20.56
C ARG A 56 -20.76 19.31 -19.97
N ALA A 57 -19.70 18.60 -19.61
CA ALA A 57 -19.81 17.30 -18.95
C ALA A 57 -20.61 17.39 -17.64
N THR A 58 -20.37 18.43 -16.84
CA THR A 58 -21.12 18.66 -15.60
C THR A 58 -22.60 18.91 -15.87
N ARG A 59 -22.94 19.70 -16.88
CA ARG A 59 -24.34 19.94 -17.28
C ARG A 59 -25.01 18.64 -17.71
N ASP A 60 -24.37 17.87 -18.57
CA ASP A 60 -24.93 16.61 -19.09
C ASP A 60 -25.18 15.62 -17.94
N LEU A 61 -24.36 15.63 -16.89
CA LEU A 61 -24.60 14.86 -15.65
C LEU A 61 -25.76 15.41 -14.81
N LEU A 62 -25.87 16.74 -14.67
CA LEU A 62 -26.95 17.37 -13.90
C LEU A 62 -28.32 17.24 -14.59
N GLU A 63 -28.35 17.11 -15.91
CA GLU A 63 -29.56 16.89 -16.71
C GLU A 63 -29.98 15.40 -16.74
N ASN A 64 -29.11 14.48 -16.35
CA ASN A 64 -29.40 13.05 -16.32
C ASN A 64 -30.24 12.67 -15.09
N ASP A 65 -31.45 12.16 -15.32
CA ASP A 65 -32.39 11.80 -14.25
C ASP A 65 -31.85 10.74 -13.29
N ILE A 66 -31.09 9.75 -13.77
CA ILE A 66 -30.47 8.70 -12.94
C ILE A 66 -29.49 9.33 -11.95
N ILE A 67 -28.67 10.28 -12.42
CA ILE A 67 -27.71 10.98 -11.56
C ILE A 67 -28.45 11.81 -10.51
N VAL A 68 -29.56 12.43 -10.89
CA VAL A 68 -30.38 13.23 -9.97
C VAL A 68 -31.01 12.33 -8.89
N GLU A 69 -31.49 11.14 -9.24
CA GLU A 69 -31.98 10.16 -8.26
C GLU A 69 -30.89 9.71 -7.29
N HIS A 70 -29.68 9.43 -7.81
CA HIS A 70 -28.55 9.10 -6.95
C HIS A 70 -28.19 10.26 -6.00
N LEU A 71 -28.20 11.50 -6.50
CA LEU A 71 -27.94 12.69 -5.68
C LEU A 71 -29.01 12.89 -4.60
N HIS A 72 -30.27 12.55 -4.89
CA HIS A 72 -31.36 12.60 -3.92
C HIS A 72 -31.12 11.63 -2.77
N VAL A 73 -30.90 10.34 -3.08
CA VAL A 73 -30.66 9.31 -2.05
C VAL A 73 -29.36 9.57 -1.28
N LEU A 74 -28.27 9.93 -1.95
CA LEU A 74 -27.00 10.29 -1.30
C LEU A 74 -27.13 11.54 -0.42
N GLY A 75 -27.94 12.52 -0.83
CA GLY A 75 -28.23 13.71 -0.04
C GLY A 75 -29.05 13.39 1.21
N LEU A 76 -30.02 12.48 1.11
CA LEU A 76 -30.75 11.99 2.27
C LEU A 76 -29.83 11.20 3.23
N LEU A 77 -28.92 10.37 2.70
CA LEU A 77 -27.91 9.70 3.53
C LEU A 77 -27.03 10.70 4.30
N ASP A 78 -26.63 11.81 3.68
CA ASP A 78 -25.91 12.90 4.37
C ASP A 78 -26.70 13.43 5.57
N GLN A 79 -27.96 13.78 5.35
CA GLN A 79 -28.77 14.44 6.37
C GLN A 79 -29.27 13.48 7.44
N LEU A 80 -29.56 12.22 7.10
CA LEU A 80 -30.21 11.23 7.98
C LEU A 80 -29.24 10.24 8.62
N VAL A 81 -28.10 9.95 7.98
CA VAL A 81 -27.21 8.85 8.39
C VAL A 81 -25.79 9.34 8.64
N THR A 82 -25.06 9.70 7.59
CA THR A 82 -23.61 9.92 7.69
C THR A 82 -23.27 11.23 8.40
N GLY A 83 -24.03 12.31 8.15
CA GLY A 83 -23.87 13.58 8.85
C GLY A 83 -24.17 13.48 10.36
N PRO A 84 -25.32 12.93 10.79
CA PRO A 84 -25.60 12.67 12.20
C PRO A 84 -24.57 11.74 12.86
N LEU A 85 -24.20 10.62 12.22
CA LEU A 85 -23.13 9.73 12.69
C LEU A 85 -21.84 10.50 12.98
N TRP A 86 -21.48 11.42 12.09
CA TRP A 86 -20.29 12.22 12.24
C TRP A 86 -20.34 13.27 13.34
N ARG A 87 -21.49 13.89 13.55
CA ARG A 87 -21.68 14.80 14.70
C ARG A 87 -21.57 14.04 16.01
N ILE A 88 -22.18 12.86 16.08
CA ILE A 88 -22.10 11.99 17.27
C ILE A 88 -20.65 11.58 17.51
N ALA A 89 -19.94 11.09 16.48
CA ALA A 89 -18.54 10.69 16.62
C ALA A 89 -17.60 11.85 17.01
N GLN A 90 -17.92 13.09 16.63
CA GLN A 90 -17.12 14.27 17.01
C GLN A 90 -17.40 14.78 18.42
N CYS A 91 -18.60 14.51 18.93
CA CYS A 91 -19.05 15.01 20.23
C CYS A 91 -19.13 13.92 21.31
N CYS A 92 -18.82 12.66 20.99
CA CYS A 92 -18.83 11.60 21.98
C CYS A 92 -17.53 11.61 22.80
N ASP A 93 -17.68 11.35 24.10
CA ASP A 93 -16.55 11.22 25.02
C ASP A 93 -15.82 9.89 24.78
N HIS A 94 -16.57 8.83 24.44
CA HIS A 94 -16.01 7.51 24.16
C HIS A 94 -16.57 6.91 22.87
N VAL A 95 -15.76 6.10 22.17
CA VAL A 95 -16.17 5.44 20.91
C VAL A 95 -17.39 4.53 21.11
N LEU A 96 -17.51 3.91 22.29
CA LEU A 96 -18.62 3.02 22.64
C LEU A 96 -19.98 3.75 22.76
N ASP A 97 -19.98 5.09 22.91
CA ASP A 97 -21.22 5.87 22.93
C ASP A 97 -21.88 5.91 21.53
N THR A 98 -21.10 5.62 20.48
CA THR A 98 -21.61 5.50 19.11
C THR A 98 -22.33 4.17 18.84
N CYS A 99 -22.18 3.16 19.71
CA CYS A 99 -22.70 1.81 19.50
C CYS A 99 -24.23 1.76 19.59
N GLN A 100 -24.82 2.46 20.56
CA GLN A 100 -26.28 2.58 20.67
C GLN A 100 -26.88 3.20 19.40
N TYR A 101 -26.19 4.16 18.82
CA TYR A 101 -26.62 4.78 17.59
C TYR A 101 -26.50 3.84 16.38
N ALA A 102 -25.40 3.11 16.25
CA ALA A 102 -25.23 2.10 15.20
C ALA A 102 -26.33 1.02 15.24
N LEU A 103 -26.76 0.62 16.46
CA LEU A 103 -27.88 -0.30 16.66
C LEU A 103 -29.21 0.27 16.17
N GLN A 104 -29.50 1.53 16.50
CA GLN A 104 -30.73 2.18 16.05
C GLN A 104 -30.76 2.37 14.53
N LEU A 105 -29.63 2.78 13.92
CA LEU A 105 -29.51 2.85 12.47
C LEU A 105 -29.71 1.49 11.82
N LYS A 106 -29.12 0.43 12.37
CA LYS A 106 -29.30 -0.93 11.85
C LYS A 106 -30.79 -1.29 11.81
N LYS A 107 -31.51 -1.09 12.92
CA LYS A 107 -32.95 -1.36 12.97
C LYS A 107 -33.73 -0.53 11.94
N TRP A 108 -33.42 0.75 11.81
CA TRP A 108 -34.05 1.61 10.82
C TRP A 108 -33.78 1.16 9.37
N PHE A 109 -32.56 0.68 9.07
CA PHE A 109 -32.25 0.10 7.76
C PHE A 109 -32.94 -1.25 7.53
N GLU A 110 -33.21 -2.05 8.57
CA GLU A 110 -34.05 -3.25 8.47
C GLU A 110 -35.48 -2.85 8.05
N ASP A 111 -36.05 -1.84 8.68
CA ASP A 111 -37.36 -1.31 8.32
C ASP A 111 -37.39 -0.75 6.89
N CYS A 112 -36.38 0.04 6.50
CA CYS A 112 -36.25 0.59 5.13
C CYS A 112 -36.04 -0.49 4.07
N SER A 113 -35.47 -1.65 4.43
CA SER A 113 -35.30 -2.78 3.50
C SER A 113 -36.63 -3.48 3.21
N VAL A 114 -37.61 -3.37 4.11
CA VAL A 114 -38.97 -3.89 3.92
C VAL A 114 -39.88 -2.82 3.30
N PHE A 115 -39.73 -1.57 3.74
CA PHE A 115 -40.54 -0.42 3.34
C PHE A 115 -39.63 0.74 2.91
N PRO A 116 -39.13 0.76 1.65
CA PRO A 116 -38.16 1.76 1.19
C PRO A 116 -38.70 3.19 1.18
N VAL A 117 -40.01 3.35 1.07
CA VAL A 117 -40.67 4.67 1.14
C VAL A 117 -40.42 5.36 2.48
N SER A 118 -40.27 4.59 3.57
CA SER A 118 -39.95 5.12 4.90
C SER A 118 -38.59 5.81 4.97
N PHE A 119 -37.72 5.64 3.98
CA PHE A 119 -36.45 6.36 3.91
C PHE A 119 -36.63 7.85 3.57
N PHE A 120 -37.75 8.20 2.92
CA PHE A 120 -38.04 9.54 2.40
C PHE A 120 -38.92 10.38 3.35
N ASP A 121 -39.27 9.86 4.52
CA ASP A 121 -40.13 10.56 5.50
C ASP A 121 -39.34 11.54 6.40
N GLY A 122 -38.01 11.46 6.40
CA GLY A 122 -37.12 12.27 7.22
C GLY A 122 -36.95 11.78 8.66
N SER A 123 -37.55 10.64 9.03
CA SER A 123 -37.56 10.04 10.36
C SER A 123 -36.29 9.23 10.62
N SER A 124 -35.14 9.89 10.78
CA SER A 124 -33.92 9.19 11.23
C SER A 124 -33.93 8.99 12.75
N PRO A 125 -33.40 7.86 13.27
CA PRO A 125 -33.35 7.58 14.71
C PRO A 125 -32.45 8.53 15.54
N THR A 126 -31.86 9.59 14.95
CA THR A 126 -30.99 10.51 15.67
C THR A 126 -31.70 11.72 16.29
N PRO A 127 -31.50 12.00 17.60
CA PRO A 127 -32.07 13.17 18.25
C PRO A 127 -31.40 14.51 17.85
N SER A 128 -30.21 14.48 17.24
CA SER A 128 -29.41 15.68 16.93
C SER A 128 -29.59 16.22 15.51
N LEU A 129 -30.62 15.79 14.78
CA LEU A 129 -30.95 16.27 13.42
C LEU A 129 -31.21 17.78 13.35
N GLN A 130 -31.61 18.41 14.46
CA GLN A 130 -32.06 19.81 14.50
C GLN A 130 -30.95 20.85 14.76
N VAL A 131 -29.69 20.43 14.96
CA VAL A 131 -28.60 21.40 15.15
C VAL A 131 -28.13 21.89 13.79
N ASN A 132 -28.50 23.13 13.42
CA ASN A 132 -27.94 23.84 12.27
C ASN A 132 -26.41 23.80 12.36
N SER A 133 -25.77 23.17 11.38
CA SER A 133 -24.31 23.06 11.30
C SER A 133 -23.86 23.44 9.90
N PRO A 134 -22.55 23.68 9.67
CA PRO A 134 -22.03 23.90 8.32
C PRO A 134 -22.35 22.76 7.34
N THR A 135 -22.66 21.55 7.85
CA THR A 135 -22.97 20.34 7.08
C THR A 135 -24.45 19.97 7.05
N SER A 136 -25.26 20.38 8.03
CA SER A 136 -26.69 20.07 8.15
C SER A 136 -27.53 21.35 8.17
N SER A 137 -28.54 21.40 7.30
CA SER A 137 -29.42 22.55 7.15
C SER A 137 -30.84 22.06 6.98
N ALA A 138 -31.77 22.62 7.77
CA ALA A 138 -33.19 22.34 7.63
C ALA A 138 -33.69 22.57 6.19
N LEU A 139 -33.12 23.57 5.49
CA LEU A 139 -33.46 23.86 4.09
C LEU A 139 -32.94 22.78 3.12
N LEU A 140 -31.78 22.17 3.39
CA LEU A 140 -31.27 21.07 2.56
C LEU A 140 -32.12 19.82 2.74
N LEU A 141 -32.43 19.47 4.00
CA LEU A 141 -33.31 18.34 4.30
C LEU A 141 -34.71 18.56 3.69
N GLN A 142 -35.29 19.74 3.88
CA GLN A 142 -36.59 20.08 3.31
C GLN A 142 -36.61 19.96 1.77
N ALA A 143 -35.57 20.45 1.08
CA ALA A 143 -35.49 20.32 -0.37
C ALA A 143 -35.44 18.86 -0.83
N LEU A 144 -34.79 17.98 -0.06
CA LEU A 144 -34.73 16.54 -0.33
C LEU A 144 -36.09 15.87 -0.05
N LEU A 145 -36.76 16.23 1.05
CA LEU A 145 -38.07 15.66 1.43
C LEU A 145 -39.22 16.15 0.55
N ASN A 146 -39.10 17.32 -0.07
CA ASN A 146 -40.11 17.86 -0.99
C ASN A 146 -40.20 17.11 -2.33
N ARG A 147 -39.28 16.17 -2.60
CA ARG A 147 -39.32 15.33 -3.80
C ARG A 147 -39.92 13.98 -3.43
N ASP A 148 -41.02 13.65 -4.09
CA ASP A 148 -41.65 12.34 -3.95
C ASP A 148 -40.71 11.22 -4.43
N PRO A 149 -40.73 10.05 -3.76
CA PRO A 149 -39.95 8.90 -4.17
C PRO A 149 -40.43 8.35 -5.51
N THR A 150 -39.48 8.02 -6.39
CA THR A 150 -39.70 7.28 -7.63
C THR A 150 -39.42 5.78 -7.44
N ASP A 151 -39.86 4.94 -8.37
CA ASP A 151 -39.55 3.50 -8.37
C ASP A 151 -38.03 3.27 -8.35
N MET A 152 -37.29 4.03 -9.16
CA MET A 152 -35.82 3.98 -9.20
C MET A 152 -35.21 4.37 -7.85
N SER A 153 -35.67 5.45 -7.24
CA SER A 153 -35.18 5.88 -5.92
C SER A 153 -35.41 4.81 -4.85
N SER A 154 -36.53 4.09 -4.94
CA SER A 154 -36.89 2.99 -4.04
C SER A 154 -35.97 1.78 -4.24
N GLU A 155 -35.66 1.42 -5.49
CA GLU A 155 -34.67 0.37 -5.80
C GLU A 155 -33.27 0.71 -5.26
N VAL A 156 -32.84 1.98 -5.41
CA VAL A 156 -31.56 2.44 -4.86
C VAL A 156 -31.55 2.35 -3.34
N VAL A 157 -32.63 2.76 -2.67
CA VAL A 157 -32.77 2.67 -1.20
C VAL A 157 -32.72 1.22 -0.73
N LEU A 158 -33.37 0.28 -1.43
CA LEU A 158 -33.28 -1.15 -1.10
C LEU A 158 -31.83 -1.65 -1.17
N LEU A 159 -31.10 -1.29 -2.23
CA LEU A 159 -29.70 -1.68 -2.40
C LEU A 159 -28.82 -1.06 -1.31
N VAL A 160 -28.98 0.24 -1.03
CA VAL A 160 -28.24 0.95 0.01
C VAL A 160 -28.51 0.35 1.37
N SER A 161 -29.77 0.06 1.68
CA SER A 161 -30.18 -0.50 2.98
C SER A 161 -29.58 -1.90 3.17
N ALA A 162 -29.70 -2.78 2.17
CA ALA A 162 -29.11 -4.13 2.21
C ALA A 162 -27.58 -4.10 2.42
N ASN A 163 -26.85 -3.26 1.66
CA ASN A 163 -25.40 -3.13 1.80
C ASN A 163 -25.01 -2.49 3.13
N SER A 164 -25.78 -1.51 3.61
CA SER A 164 -25.56 -0.89 4.92
C SER A 164 -25.72 -1.92 6.03
N LEU A 165 -26.75 -2.77 5.97
CA LEU A 165 -26.97 -3.85 6.94
C LEU A 165 -25.83 -4.86 6.94
N GLU A 166 -25.30 -5.26 5.78
CA GLU A 166 -24.12 -6.12 5.71
C GLU A 166 -22.91 -5.45 6.37
N TYR A 167 -22.67 -4.16 6.05
CA TYR A 167 -21.59 -3.40 6.65
C TYR A 167 -21.72 -3.30 8.17
N PHE A 168 -22.88 -2.92 8.69
CA PHE A 168 -23.11 -2.84 10.12
C PHE A 168 -22.93 -4.20 10.80
N SER A 169 -23.44 -5.27 10.20
CA SER A 169 -23.33 -6.62 10.74
C SER A 169 -21.89 -7.15 10.76
N ARG A 170 -21.01 -6.67 9.89
CA ARG A 170 -19.58 -7.06 9.84
C ARG A 170 -18.68 -6.13 10.65
N ALA A 171 -18.75 -4.84 10.37
CA ALA A 171 -17.86 -3.83 10.94
C ALA A 171 -18.18 -3.56 12.42
N PHE A 172 -19.46 -3.61 12.79
CA PHE A 172 -19.89 -3.38 14.18
C PHE A 172 -20.14 -4.67 14.95
N ALA A 173 -19.92 -5.86 14.37
CA ALA A 173 -20.13 -7.14 15.05
C ALA A 173 -19.61 -7.21 16.50
N PRO A 174 -18.40 -6.69 16.81
CA PRO A 174 -17.89 -6.67 18.19
C PRO A 174 -18.65 -5.76 19.16
N PHE A 175 -19.42 -4.81 18.63
CA PHE A 175 -20.15 -3.76 19.35
C PHE A 175 -21.67 -3.97 19.37
N LEU A 176 -22.18 -4.95 18.61
CA LEU A 176 -23.60 -5.34 18.62
C LEU A 176 -23.87 -6.34 19.76
N THR A 177 -25.15 -6.63 20.02
CA THR A 177 -25.59 -7.59 21.05
C THR A 177 -24.87 -8.93 20.89
N GLY A 178 -24.23 -9.42 21.98
CA GLY A 178 -23.41 -10.64 21.97
C GLY A 178 -21.99 -10.46 21.43
N GLY A 179 -21.59 -9.23 21.12
CA GLY A 179 -20.25 -8.86 20.72
C GLY A 179 -19.32 -8.59 21.92
N LYS A 180 -18.02 -8.82 21.70
CA LYS A 180 -16.96 -8.71 22.72
C LYS A 180 -16.96 -7.41 23.53
N TYR A 181 -17.37 -6.29 22.93
CA TYR A 181 -17.34 -4.97 23.55
C TYR A 181 -18.71 -4.51 24.07
N CYS A 182 -19.75 -5.34 23.92
CA CYS A 182 -21.10 -5.04 24.41
C CYS A 182 -21.24 -5.45 25.89
N ASP A 183 -20.72 -6.61 26.27
CA ASP A 183 -20.95 -7.21 27.61
C ASP A 183 -20.12 -6.54 28.72
N ASP A 184 -18.90 -6.07 28.42
CA ASP A 184 -17.97 -5.45 29.39
C ASP A 184 -17.85 -3.92 29.20
N THR A 185 -18.89 -3.27 28.66
CA THR A 185 -18.85 -1.85 28.24
C THR A 185 -18.28 -0.91 29.31
N ASP A 186 -18.68 -1.05 30.57
CA ASP A 186 -18.26 -0.17 31.66
C ASP A 186 -16.78 -0.38 32.07
N GLU A 187 -16.33 -1.64 32.07
CA GLU A 187 -14.92 -1.95 32.35
C GLU A 187 -14.01 -1.45 31.23
N ILE A 188 -14.43 -1.62 29.97
CA ILE A 188 -13.70 -1.10 28.82
C ILE A 188 -13.65 0.42 28.89
N LYS A 189 -14.78 1.10 29.07
CA LYS A 189 -14.82 2.58 29.25
C LYS A 189 -13.89 3.05 30.36
N ARG A 190 -13.82 2.34 31.48
CA ARG A 190 -12.91 2.67 32.58
C ARG A 190 -11.44 2.49 32.19
N THR A 191 -11.08 1.41 31.50
CA THR A 191 -9.70 1.11 31.11
C THR A 191 -9.22 1.94 29.93
N THR A 192 -10.12 2.39 29.05
CA THR A 192 -9.81 3.20 27.85
C THR A 192 -10.31 4.63 27.93
N GLY A 193 -10.71 5.13 29.11
CA GLY A 193 -11.34 6.44 29.26
C GLY A 193 -10.48 7.65 28.84
N TYR A 194 -9.17 7.48 28.70
CA TYR A 194 -8.26 8.51 28.17
C TYR A 194 -7.97 8.38 26.67
N ALA A 195 -8.49 7.35 26.02
CA ALA A 195 -8.37 7.20 24.58
C ALA A 195 -9.33 8.16 23.89
N PRO A 196 -8.90 8.91 22.86
CA PRO A 196 -9.80 9.76 22.10
C PRO A 196 -10.86 8.90 21.40
N ALA A 197 -12.10 9.40 21.36
CA ALA A 197 -13.21 8.69 20.75
C ALA A 197 -13.04 8.45 19.23
N THR A 198 -12.21 9.27 18.56
CA THR A 198 -11.88 9.12 17.14
C THR A 198 -10.38 9.21 16.90
N ASN A 199 -9.94 8.65 15.77
CA ASN A 199 -8.56 8.74 15.32
C ASN A 199 -8.20 10.09 14.68
N ARG A 200 -9.15 11.04 14.57
CA ARG A 200 -8.97 12.30 13.85
C ARG A 200 -7.83 13.15 14.42
N ASP A 201 -7.72 13.24 15.75
CA ASP A 201 -6.65 14.03 16.37
C ASP A 201 -5.28 13.43 16.07
N ILE A 202 -5.19 12.10 16.11
CA ILE A 202 -4.00 11.34 15.78
C ILE A 202 -3.64 11.54 14.30
N GLU A 203 -4.59 11.39 13.37
CA GLU A 203 -4.39 11.64 11.94
C GLU A 203 -3.95 13.08 11.67
N SER A 204 -4.53 14.03 12.40
CA SER A 204 -4.18 15.44 12.26
C SER A 204 -2.77 15.74 12.76
N VAL A 205 -2.27 15.03 13.77
CA VAL A 205 -0.87 15.06 14.23
C VAL A 205 0.05 14.52 13.14
N PHE A 206 -0.28 13.36 12.56
CA PHE A 206 0.51 12.76 11.46
C PHE A 206 0.52 13.62 10.20
N GLY A 207 -0.63 14.19 9.83
CA GLY A 207 -0.75 15.10 8.70
C GLY A 207 0.10 16.35 8.86
N LEU A 208 0.08 16.95 10.07
CA LEU A 208 0.93 18.10 10.38
C LEU A 208 2.43 17.75 10.34
N MET A 209 2.81 16.61 10.90
CA MET A 209 4.20 16.13 10.83
C MET A 209 4.63 15.92 9.38
N SER A 210 3.83 15.22 8.58
CA SER A 210 4.10 14.98 7.16
C SER A 210 4.28 16.27 6.39
N HIS A 211 3.37 17.24 6.58
CA HIS A 211 3.50 18.57 6.01
C HIS A 211 4.82 19.25 6.38
N PHE A 212 5.33 19.08 7.61
CA PHE A 212 6.65 19.60 7.98
C PHE A 212 7.83 18.86 7.36
N PHE A 213 7.70 17.56 7.05
CA PHE A 213 8.70 16.85 6.27
C PHE A 213 8.77 17.40 4.84
N ASP A 214 7.62 17.65 4.22
CA ASP A 214 7.53 18.09 2.83
C ASP A 214 7.89 19.57 2.66
N SER A 215 7.31 20.45 3.47
CA SER A 215 7.49 21.91 3.35
C SER A 215 8.80 22.42 3.94
N LYS A 216 9.39 21.68 4.90
CA LYS A 216 10.56 22.12 5.66
C LYS A 216 11.58 20.98 5.79
N PRO A 217 12.16 20.48 4.69
CA PRO A 217 13.01 19.27 4.68
C PRO A 217 14.27 19.39 5.55
N ASN A 218 14.82 20.61 5.67
CA ASN A 218 16.03 20.88 6.46
C ASN A 218 15.76 21.08 7.96
N MET A 219 14.50 21.05 8.40
CA MET A 219 14.15 21.19 9.82
C MET A 219 14.48 19.91 10.59
N ARG A 220 15.15 20.06 11.74
CA ARG A 220 15.49 18.93 12.61
C ARG A 220 14.21 18.25 13.14
N ILE A 221 14.29 16.93 13.35
CA ILE A 221 13.14 16.11 13.77
C ILE A 221 12.61 16.54 15.15
N ASP A 222 13.48 16.85 16.11
CA ASP A 222 13.09 17.34 17.43
C ASP A 222 12.32 18.66 17.35
N VAL A 223 12.74 19.58 16.47
CA VAL A 223 12.03 20.84 16.20
C VAL A 223 10.66 20.57 15.57
N ARG A 224 10.55 19.63 14.63
CA ARG A 224 9.26 19.21 14.05
C ARG A 224 8.30 18.71 15.12
N VAL A 225 8.77 17.82 15.99
CA VAL A 225 7.98 17.25 17.09
C VAL A 225 7.53 18.36 18.04
N ALA A 226 8.43 19.24 18.46
CA ALA A 226 8.09 20.36 19.34
C ALA A 226 7.04 21.29 18.71
N LEU A 227 7.19 21.65 17.42
CA LEU A 227 6.20 22.49 16.73
C LEU A 227 4.84 21.81 16.59
N THR A 228 4.82 20.50 16.36
CA THR A 228 3.58 19.72 16.30
C THR A 228 2.88 19.73 17.66
N LEU A 229 3.59 19.43 18.75
CA LEU A 229 3.04 19.46 20.10
C LEU A 229 2.52 20.86 20.45
N LEU A 230 3.31 21.89 20.18
CA LEU A 230 2.94 23.28 20.46
C LEU A 230 1.69 23.72 19.69
N LYS A 231 1.52 23.29 18.44
CA LYS A 231 0.31 23.56 17.66
C LYS A 231 -0.89 22.75 18.12
N LYS A 232 -0.71 21.46 18.42
CA LYS A 232 -1.80 20.53 18.73
C LYS A 232 -2.32 20.65 20.15
N ASN A 233 -1.45 21.01 21.09
CA ASN A 233 -1.83 21.25 22.48
C ASN A 233 -2.25 22.72 22.71
N HIS A 234 -2.31 23.55 21.66
CA HIS A 234 -2.61 24.98 21.76
C HIS A 234 -1.69 25.71 22.77
N THR A 235 -0.45 25.25 22.92
CA THR A 235 0.43 25.67 24.02
C THR A 235 0.70 27.18 24.02
N LEU A 236 0.83 27.81 22.86
CA LEU A 236 1.01 29.27 22.79
C LEU A 236 -0.25 30.04 23.20
N GLN A 237 -1.44 29.54 22.83
CA GLN A 237 -2.70 30.17 23.20
C GLN A 237 -2.93 30.05 24.71
N TRP A 238 -2.65 28.88 25.30
CA TRP A 238 -2.64 28.68 26.74
C TRP A 238 -1.65 29.60 27.45
N LEU A 239 -0.41 29.70 26.94
CA LEU A 239 0.61 30.58 27.51
C LEU A 239 0.14 32.04 27.51
N GLN A 240 -0.49 32.51 26.43
CA GLN A 240 -1.03 33.88 26.33
C GLN A 240 -2.14 34.19 27.34
N GLN A 241 -2.81 33.16 27.90
CA GLN A 241 -3.87 33.34 28.91
C GLN A 241 -3.32 33.50 30.33
N LEU A 242 -2.03 33.20 30.56
CA LEU A 242 -1.41 33.31 31.88
C LEU A 242 -1.01 34.76 32.19
N PRO A 243 -0.83 35.13 33.47
CA PRO A 243 -0.21 36.40 33.86
C PRO A 243 1.19 36.57 33.23
N ILE A 244 1.56 37.81 32.93
CA ILE A 244 2.84 38.13 32.25
C ILE A 244 4.05 37.56 33.01
N LEU A 245 4.03 37.63 34.35
CA LEU A 245 5.11 37.11 35.19
C LEU A 245 5.30 35.59 35.00
N ASP A 246 4.20 34.84 34.98
CA ASP A 246 4.22 33.38 34.79
C ASP A 246 4.66 33.02 33.36
N GLN A 247 4.23 33.81 32.36
CA GLN A 247 4.69 33.65 30.98
C GLN A 247 6.22 33.81 30.86
N GLU A 248 6.76 34.89 31.43
CA GLU A 248 8.19 35.17 31.40
C GLU A 248 9.00 34.10 32.13
N GLN A 249 8.50 33.63 33.28
CA GLN A 249 9.12 32.53 34.02
C GLN A 249 9.21 31.26 33.16
N ILE A 250 8.10 30.81 32.59
CA ILE A 250 8.05 29.59 31.76
C ILE A 250 8.97 29.71 30.54
N LEU A 251 8.99 30.88 29.89
CA LEU A 251 9.87 31.12 28.74
C LEU A 251 11.35 31.13 29.12
N ASN A 252 11.70 31.69 30.27
CA ASN A 252 13.07 31.70 30.78
C ASN A 252 13.54 30.29 31.16
N GLU A 253 12.70 29.53 31.85
CA GLU A 253 12.97 28.11 32.17
C GLU A 253 13.17 27.30 30.87
N SER A 254 12.28 27.48 29.88
CA SER A 254 12.39 26.82 28.58
C SER A 254 13.70 27.14 27.84
N ARG A 255 14.15 28.41 27.89
CA ARG A 255 15.45 28.82 27.32
C ARG A 255 16.62 28.19 28.06
N SER A 256 16.53 28.11 29.39
CA SER A 256 17.57 27.53 30.24
C SER A 256 17.75 26.02 30.01
N ALA A 257 16.68 25.31 29.62
CA ALA A 257 16.72 23.89 29.31
C ALA A 257 17.29 23.56 27.91
N LEU A 258 17.43 24.56 27.03
CA LEU A 258 17.87 24.36 25.64
C LEU A 258 19.24 23.65 25.51
N PRO A 259 20.28 23.97 26.30
CA PRO A 259 21.56 23.29 26.23
C PRO A 259 21.43 21.78 26.51
N GLN A 260 20.70 21.41 27.56
CA GLN A 260 20.48 20.01 27.94
C GLN A 260 19.74 19.24 26.85
N LEU A 261 18.72 19.85 26.24
CA LEU A 261 17.97 19.24 25.13
C LEU A 261 18.86 19.02 23.89
N ARG A 262 19.77 19.97 23.59
CA ARG A 262 20.73 19.82 22.48
C ARG A 262 21.71 18.68 22.74
N GLU A 263 22.23 18.57 23.95
CA GLU A 263 23.13 17.50 24.35
C GLU A 263 22.44 16.13 24.25
N ALA A 264 21.23 16.00 24.80
CA ALA A 264 20.43 14.78 24.70
C ALA A 264 20.13 14.39 23.24
N ALA A 265 19.82 15.37 22.37
CA ALA A 265 19.59 15.13 20.96
C ALA A 265 20.86 14.64 20.23
N ASN A 266 22.02 15.23 20.53
CA ASN A 266 23.30 14.83 19.97
C ASN A 266 23.69 13.41 20.42
N SER A 267 23.56 13.11 21.72
CA SER A 267 23.79 11.77 22.27
C SER A 267 22.93 10.73 21.55
N ARG A 268 21.63 10.99 21.44
CA ARG A 268 20.70 10.09 20.73
C ARG A 268 21.10 9.88 19.27
N GLN A 269 21.59 10.92 18.59
CA GLN A 269 22.05 10.79 17.20
C GLN A 269 23.30 9.92 17.08
N ILE A 270 24.22 9.99 18.05
CA ILE A 270 25.40 9.11 18.13
C ILE A 270 24.96 7.66 18.37
N ASP A 271 24.01 7.44 19.28
CA ASP A 271 23.46 6.10 19.56
C ASP A 271 22.81 5.49 18.31
N ILE A 272 21.98 6.25 17.61
CA ILE A 272 21.34 5.80 16.37
C ILE A 272 22.39 5.42 15.32
N LYS A 273 23.42 6.25 15.11
CA LYS A 273 24.52 5.93 14.18
C LYS A 273 25.24 4.64 14.58
N THR A 274 25.49 4.46 15.87
CA THR A 274 26.15 3.27 16.41
C THR A 274 25.32 2.01 16.17
N VAL A 275 24.01 2.08 16.41
CA VAL A 275 23.07 0.99 16.12
C VAL A 275 23.02 0.68 14.62
N ILE A 276 22.95 1.69 13.75
CA ILE A 276 22.97 1.49 12.29
C ILE A 276 24.24 0.77 11.85
N LEU A 277 25.41 1.22 12.33
CA LEU A 277 26.68 0.59 12.00
C LEU A 277 26.75 -0.87 12.48
N ARG A 278 26.23 -1.16 13.68
CA ARG A 278 26.12 -2.52 14.19
C ARG A 278 25.23 -3.39 13.31
N LEU A 279 24.03 -2.92 12.97
CA LEU A 279 23.10 -3.66 12.09
C LEU A 279 23.70 -3.89 10.70
N MET A 280 24.45 -2.92 10.16
CA MET A 280 25.17 -3.09 8.90
C MET A 280 26.26 -4.17 9.00
N ARG A 281 27.06 -4.17 10.09
CA ARG A 281 28.07 -5.22 10.33
C ARG A 281 27.43 -6.59 10.45
N ASP A 282 26.36 -6.72 11.22
CA ASP A 282 25.64 -7.98 11.41
C ASP A 282 25.08 -8.51 10.08
N LYS A 283 24.50 -7.62 9.26
CA LYS A 283 24.02 -7.96 7.91
C LYS A 283 25.16 -8.41 7.00
N ASN A 284 26.31 -7.73 7.03
CA ASN A 284 27.48 -8.11 6.24
C ASN A 284 28.06 -9.45 6.69
N LEU A 285 28.11 -9.71 8.00
CA LEU A 285 28.59 -10.98 8.55
C LEU A 285 27.63 -12.13 8.22
N GLN A 286 26.32 -11.90 8.24
CA GLN A 286 25.32 -12.87 7.78
C GLN A 286 25.46 -13.15 6.27
N ALA A 287 25.65 -12.11 5.46
CA ALA A 287 25.88 -12.25 4.02
C ALA A 287 27.16 -13.04 3.73
N ALA A 288 28.27 -12.73 4.42
CA ALA A 288 29.54 -13.44 4.29
C ALA A 288 29.43 -14.91 4.74
N LYS A 289 28.76 -15.19 5.86
CA LYS A 289 28.48 -16.56 6.33
C LYS A 289 27.65 -17.34 5.31
N LYS A 290 26.61 -16.70 4.74
CA LYS A 290 25.79 -17.30 3.69
C LYS A 290 26.62 -17.61 2.46
N GLN A 291 27.43 -16.66 1.99
CA GLN A 291 28.30 -16.84 0.83
C GLN A 291 29.34 -17.96 1.05
N ALA A 292 29.97 -17.99 2.22
CA ALA A 292 30.93 -19.06 2.57
C ALA A 292 30.25 -20.43 2.62
N LYS A 293 29.04 -20.51 3.15
CA LYS A 293 28.23 -21.74 3.16
C LYS A 293 27.84 -22.16 1.74
N ASP A 294 27.38 -21.22 0.92
CA ASP A 294 27.02 -21.47 -0.47
C ASP A 294 28.22 -22.00 -1.27
N GLU A 295 29.42 -21.44 -1.05
CA GLU A 295 30.66 -21.91 -1.70
C GLU A 295 31.09 -23.29 -1.20
N GLN A 296 31.00 -23.54 0.11
CA GLN A 296 31.26 -24.86 0.69
C GLN A 296 30.31 -25.93 0.13
N ASP A 297 29.02 -25.61 0.04
CA ASP A 297 27.99 -26.47 -0.52
C ASP A 297 28.26 -26.74 -2.02
N ARG A 298 28.64 -25.71 -2.79
CA ARG A 298 29.04 -25.88 -4.20
C ARG A 298 30.22 -26.82 -4.36
N CYS A 299 31.28 -26.62 -3.57
CA CYS A 299 32.46 -27.48 -3.59
C CYS A 299 32.11 -28.93 -3.22
N LYS A 300 31.30 -29.12 -2.18
CA LYS A 300 30.85 -30.45 -1.73
C LYS A 300 30.07 -31.17 -2.82
N TYR A 301 29.00 -30.56 -3.33
CA TYR A 301 28.13 -31.21 -4.32
C TYR A 301 28.85 -31.43 -5.66
N THR A 302 29.82 -30.59 -6.01
CA THR A 302 30.67 -30.83 -7.18
C THR A 302 31.55 -32.07 -7.00
N LYS A 303 32.16 -32.26 -5.83
CA LYS A 303 32.93 -33.48 -5.52
C LYS A 303 32.06 -34.73 -5.53
N ASP A 304 30.86 -34.66 -4.95
CA ASP A 304 29.91 -35.78 -4.92
C ASP A 304 29.50 -36.21 -6.34
N ILE A 305 29.35 -35.27 -7.28
CA ILE A 305 29.03 -35.58 -8.69
C ILE A 305 30.24 -36.03 -9.49
N LEU A 306 31.45 -35.53 -9.20
CA LEU A 306 32.66 -36.02 -9.86
C LEU A 306 32.93 -37.49 -9.55
N SER A 307 32.57 -37.97 -8.35
CA SER A 307 32.71 -39.39 -7.99
C SER A 307 31.60 -40.28 -8.56
N LEU A 308 30.35 -39.78 -8.59
CA LEU A 308 29.18 -40.55 -9.05
C LEU A 308 28.94 -40.48 -10.58
N GLY A 309 29.47 -39.45 -11.24
CA GLY A 309 29.09 -39.06 -12.60
C GLY A 309 27.81 -38.23 -12.65
N PHE A 310 27.69 -37.35 -13.64
CA PHE A 310 26.50 -36.52 -13.84
C PHE A 310 25.52 -37.18 -14.81
N TRP A 311 24.30 -37.49 -14.35
CA TRP A 311 23.30 -38.21 -15.16
C TRP A 311 22.41 -37.23 -15.92
N GLN A 312 22.40 -37.35 -17.24
CA GLN A 312 21.69 -36.47 -18.17
C GLN A 312 20.52 -37.15 -18.88
N THR A 313 20.44 -38.48 -18.85
CA THR A 313 19.38 -39.24 -19.51
C THR A 313 18.77 -40.26 -18.56
N SER A 314 17.51 -40.65 -18.78
CA SER A 314 16.84 -41.71 -18.01
C SER A 314 17.63 -43.03 -18.08
N ARG A 315 18.27 -43.33 -19.23
CA ARG A 315 19.18 -44.48 -19.38
C ARG A 315 20.41 -44.39 -18.47
N GLU A 316 21.01 -43.21 -18.32
CA GLU A 316 22.14 -42.99 -17.39
C GLU A 316 21.72 -43.11 -15.93
N ILE A 317 20.52 -42.66 -15.58
CA ILE A 317 19.97 -42.83 -14.22
C ILE A 317 19.84 -44.33 -13.91
N GLN A 318 19.23 -45.11 -14.80
CA GLN A 318 19.05 -46.55 -14.59
C GLN A 318 20.38 -47.29 -14.49
N LYS A 319 21.35 -46.97 -15.37
CA LYS A 319 22.71 -47.56 -15.34
C LYS A 319 23.51 -47.13 -14.10
N GLY A 320 23.33 -45.89 -13.64
CA GLY A 320 23.96 -45.39 -12.43
C GLY A 320 23.41 -46.06 -11.17
N LEU A 321 22.09 -46.31 -11.13
CA LEU A 321 21.42 -46.96 -10.01
C LEU A 321 21.63 -48.48 -9.96
N SER A 322 21.81 -49.16 -11.10
CA SER A 322 22.05 -50.61 -11.13
C SER A 322 23.35 -51.03 -10.45
N ASN A 323 24.31 -50.11 -10.33
CA ASN A 323 25.63 -50.36 -9.77
C ASN A 323 25.75 -50.00 -8.27
N LEU A 324 24.65 -49.60 -7.63
CA LEU A 324 24.65 -49.07 -6.27
C LEU A 324 23.72 -49.87 -5.36
N SER A 325 24.06 -49.97 -4.07
CA SER A 325 23.18 -50.53 -3.04
C SER A 325 22.00 -49.60 -2.72
N GLU A 326 20.92 -50.10 -2.13
CA GLU A 326 19.71 -49.30 -1.82
C GLU A 326 19.99 -48.03 -1.02
N LYS A 327 20.92 -48.08 -0.06
CA LYS A 327 21.31 -46.91 0.74
C LYS A 327 22.10 -45.87 -0.08
N GLU A 328 22.89 -46.35 -1.05
CA GLU A 328 23.70 -45.51 -1.94
C GLU A 328 22.85 -44.90 -3.06
N LYS A 329 21.81 -45.59 -3.54
CA LYS A 329 20.85 -45.07 -4.53
C LYS A 329 20.19 -43.78 -4.04
N TYR A 330 19.71 -43.76 -2.80
CA TYR A 330 19.11 -42.57 -2.20
C TYR A 330 20.11 -41.41 -2.11
N SER A 331 21.34 -41.69 -1.63
CA SER A 331 22.40 -40.69 -1.50
C SER A 331 22.82 -40.11 -2.86
N ALA A 332 22.92 -40.97 -3.89
CA ALA A 332 23.28 -40.57 -5.24
C ALA A 332 22.20 -39.68 -5.86
N LEU A 333 20.92 -40.04 -5.76
CA LEU A 333 19.80 -39.21 -6.24
C LEU A 333 19.71 -37.87 -5.52
N ALA A 334 19.90 -37.87 -4.20
CA ALA A 334 19.97 -36.64 -3.41
C ALA A 334 21.13 -35.74 -3.85
N SER A 335 22.29 -36.32 -4.20
CA SER A 335 23.46 -35.60 -4.69
C SER A 335 23.20 -34.99 -6.08
N GLN A 336 22.56 -35.72 -7.00
CA GLN A 336 22.13 -35.21 -8.31
C GLN A 336 21.18 -34.01 -8.18
N LEU A 337 20.16 -34.11 -7.32
CA LEU A 337 19.19 -33.03 -7.10
C LEU A 337 19.84 -31.80 -6.46
N LYS A 338 20.71 -31.99 -5.46
CA LYS A 338 21.43 -30.89 -4.79
C LYS A 338 22.43 -30.20 -5.73
N PHE A 339 23.15 -30.95 -6.54
CA PHE A 339 24.06 -30.38 -7.54
C PHE A 339 23.31 -29.53 -8.57
N ARG A 340 22.17 -30.04 -9.07
CA ARG A 340 21.30 -29.29 -9.99
C ARG A 340 20.76 -28.00 -9.36
N LYS A 341 20.40 -28.03 -8.07
CA LYS A 341 19.91 -26.86 -7.33
C LYS A 341 20.99 -25.82 -7.02
N PHE A 342 22.11 -26.25 -6.43
CA PHE A 342 23.09 -25.34 -5.83
C PHE A 342 24.27 -25.01 -6.75
N VAL A 343 24.64 -25.91 -7.66
CA VAL A 343 25.78 -25.70 -8.57
C VAL A 343 25.30 -25.25 -9.94
N ILE A 344 24.39 -26.01 -10.57
CA ILE A 344 23.84 -25.67 -11.90
C ILE A 344 22.84 -24.51 -11.80
N LYS A 345 22.18 -24.33 -10.64
CA LYS A 345 21.08 -23.37 -10.45
C LYS A 345 19.96 -23.58 -11.47
N GLN A 346 19.59 -24.85 -11.68
CA GLN A 346 18.55 -25.23 -12.62
C GLN A 346 17.22 -24.54 -12.29
N ALA A 347 16.59 -23.91 -13.30
CA ALA A 347 15.35 -23.17 -13.12
C ALA A 347 14.17 -24.14 -12.99
N ALA A 348 13.77 -24.42 -11.75
CA ALA A 348 12.56 -25.19 -11.42
C ALA A 348 12.05 -24.80 -10.01
N PRO A 349 10.80 -25.12 -9.65
CA PRO A 349 10.28 -24.91 -8.30
C PRO A 349 11.18 -25.54 -7.23
N SER A 350 11.33 -24.88 -6.07
CA SER A 350 12.20 -25.38 -4.99
C SER A 350 11.82 -26.78 -4.50
N SER A 351 10.54 -27.15 -4.59
CA SER A 351 9.98 -28.47 -4.27
C SER A 351 10.45 -29.59 -5.20
N SER A 352 10.89 -29.28 -6.42
CA SER A 352 11.42 -30.26 -7.37
C SER A 352 12.80 -30.78 -6.96
N PHE A 353 13.53 -30.04 -6.11
CA PHE A 353 14.86 -30.41 -5.62
C PHE A 353 14.87 -30.95 -4.18
N THR A 354 13.70 -31.03 -3.52
CA THR A 354 13.62 -31.54 -2.15
C THR A 354 13.59 -33.08 -2.12
N VAL A 355 14.31 -33.62 -1.14
CA VAL A 355 14.37 -35.06 -0.86
C VAL A 355 13.37 -35.51 0.21
N SER A 356 12.59 -34.56 0.75
CA SER A 356 11.52 -34.80 1.72
C SER A 356 10.28 -33.96 1.39
N ALA A 357 9.13 -34.46 1.82
CA ALA A 357 7.82 -33.79 1.79
C ALA A 357 7.09 -34.11 3.10
N ASP A 358 6.38 -33.14 3.68
CA ASP A 358 5.59 -33.31 4.92
C ASP A 358 6.34 -34.04 6.06
N GLN A 359 7.59 -33.62 6.29
CA GLN A 359 8.51 -34.18 7.30
C GLN A 359 8.87 -35.68 7.12
N LYS A 360 8.52 -36.30 5.99
CA LYS A 360 8.93 -37.67 5.62
C LYS A 360 9.92 -37.66 4.47
N ALA A 361 10.89 -38.58 4.49
CA ALA A 361 11.82 -38.80 3.39
C ALA A 361 11.08 -39.44 2.21
N LEU A 362 11.34 -38.95 0.99
CA LEU A 362 10.74 -39.50 -0.23
C LEU A 362 11.37 -40.86 -0.55
N SER A 363 10.60 -41.73 -1.19
CA SER A 363 11.11 -43.01 -1.68
C SER A 363 12.07 -42.83 -2.87
N VAL A 364 12.91 -43.83 -3.12
CA VAL A 364 13.85 -43.83 -4.26
C VAL A 364 13.10 -43.66 -5.59
N ALA A 365 11.94 -44.30 -5.75
CA ALA A 365 11.12 -44.20 -6.95
C ALA A 365 10.62 -42.76 -7.19
N GLU A 366 10.16 -42.07 -6.14
CA GLU A 366 9.71 -40.68 -6.23
C GLU A 366 10.86 -39.71 -6.58
N LEU A 367 12.07 -39.97 -6.05
CA LEU A 367 13.26 -39.17 -6.38
C LEU A 367 13.70 -39.36 -7.84
N VAL A 368 13.56 -40.58 -8.39
CA VAL A 368 13.82 -40.86 -9.81
C VAL A 368 12.86 -40.06 -10.68
N VAL A 369 11.56 -40.10 -10.40
CA VAL A 369 10.55 -39.33 -11.16
C VAL A 369 10.84 -37.84 -11.13
N LYS A 370 11.22 -37.28 -9.96
CA LYS A 370 11.62 -35.87 -9.86
C LYS A 370 12.85 -35.55 -10.70
N LEU A 371 13.87 -36.39 -10.66
CA LEU A 371 15.10 -36.20 -11.44
C LEU A 371 14.82 -36.30 -12.95
N GLU A 372 14.01 -37.27 -13.39
CA GLU A 372 13.59 -37.43 -14.78
C GLU A 372 12.74 -36.26 -15.28
N SER A 373 11.87 -35.70 -14.45
CA SER A 373 11.11 -34.49 -14.75
C SER A 373 12.02 -33.28 -14.96
N LEU A 374 13.04 -33.13 -14.10
CA LEU A 374 14.06 -32.07 -14.26
C LEU A 374 14.91 -32.26 -15.52
N ILE A 375 15.17 -33.50 -15.92
CA ILE A 375 15.96 -33.83 -17.12
C ILE A 375 15.16 -33.62 -18.40
N SER A 376 13.90 -34.07 -18.43
CA SER A 376 13.02 -33.96 -19.60
C SER A 376 12.56 -32.53 -19.88
N GLY A 377 12.48 -31.69 -18.85
CA GLY A 377 12.12 -30.27 -18.97
C GLY A 377 13.24 -29.34 -19.46
N HIS A 378 14.45 -29.82 -19.79
CA HIS A 378 15.58 -28.94 -20.16
C HIS A 378 16.32 -29.38 -21.44
N GLN A 379 16.54 -28.41 -22.35
CA GLN A 379 17.49 -28.51 -23.46
C GLN A 379 18.92 -28.28 -22.94
N TYR A 380 19.74 -29.33 -22.92
CA TYR A 380 21.12 -29.34 -22.44
C TYR A 380 22.10 -28.39 -23.17
N SER A 381 21.69 -27.76 -24.26
CA SER A 381 22.54 -26.91 -25.10
C SER A 381 22.71 -25.47 -24.62
N LYS A 382 22.04 -25.03 -23.53
CA LYS A 382 22.02 -23.61 -23.13
C LYS A 382 22.74 -23.23 -21.83
N GLN A 383 23.38 -24.14 -21.10
CA GLN A 383 23.83 -23.83 -19.71
C GLN A 383 25.29 -24.16 -19.37
N LEU A 384 26.21 -24.19 -20.35
CA LEU A 384 27.61 -23.82 -20.08
C LEU A 384 27.82 -22.31 -20.32
N LEU A 385 26.91 -21.52 -19.74
CA LEU A 385 27.10 -20.09 -19.59
C LEU A 385 28.07 -19.89 -18.43
N LEU A 386 29.21 -19.26 -18.68
CA LEU A 386 30.06 -18.75 -17.61
C LEU A 386 29.39 -17.50 -17.03
N MET A 387 28.23 -17.64 -16.39
CA MET A 387 27.43 -16.50 -15.89
C MET A 387 28.19 -15.60 -14.91
N ASP A 388 29.29 -16.10 -14.34
CA ASP A 388 30.15 -15.38 -13.39
C ASP A 388 31.44 -14.82 -14.02
N HIS A 389 31.51 -14.59 -15.35
CA HIS A 389 32.69 -13.94 -15.94
C HIS A 389 32.66 -12.42 -15.70
N GLU A 390 33.77 -11.84 -15.25
CA GLU A 390 33.93 -10.41 -14.91
C GLU A 390 33.59 -9.38 -16.00
N TYR A 391 33.28 -9.84 -17.21
CA TYR A 391 32.95 -8.99 -18.35
C TYR A 391 31.45 -8.98 -18.64
N ILE A 392 30.69 -9.97 -18.18
CA ILE A 392 29.24 -10.05 -18.45
C ILE A 392 28.55 -8.87 -17.76
N GLY A 393 27.71 -8.17 -18.52
CA GLY A 393 27.01 -6.96 -18.08
C GLY A 393 27.84 -5.67 -18.14
N LYS A 394 29.15 -5.73 -18.41
CA LYS A 394 29.95 -4.52 -18.64
C LYS A 394 29.53 -3.85 -19.93
N LYS A 395 29.51 -2.52 -19.91
CA LYS A 395 29.23 -1.73 -21.10
C LYS A 395 30.50 -1.62 -21.93
N PHE A 396 30.35 -1.61 -23.24
CA PHE A 396 31.48 -1.42 -24.14
C PHE A 396 31.21 -0.34 -25.17
N ILE A 397 32.30 0.23 -25.67
CA ILE A 397 32.32 1.12 -26.83
C ILE A 397 33.32 0.54 -27.82
N ASP A 398 32.85 0.16 -29.01
CA ASP A 398 33.69 -0.28 -30.11
C ASP A 398 34.21 0.94 -30.87
N SER A 399 35.51 1.19 -30.79
CA SER A 399 36.17 2.36 -31.39
C SER A 399 36.14 2.33 -32.92
N ALA A 400 36.03 1.15 -33.55
CA ALA A 400 36.01 1.01 -35.00
C ALA A 400 34.62 1.29 -35.58
N THR A 401 33.57 0.81 -34.91
CA THR A 401 32.18 0.98 -35.37
C THR A 401 31.44 2.13 -34.68
N LYS A 402 32.04 2.73 -33.64
CA LYS A 402 31.45 3.71 -32.71
C LYS A 402 30.15 3.23 -32.03
N LYS A 403 29.86 1.93 -32.09
CA LYS A 403 28.67 1.34 -31.48
C LYS A 403 28.89 1.10 -29.99
N LYS A 404 27.81 1.27 -29.24
CA LYS A 404 27.75 1.01 -27.80
C LYS A 404 26.85 -0.18 -27.53
N GLY A 405 27.15 -0.87 -26.44
CA GLY A 405 26.40 -2.05 -26.07
C GLY A 405 26.87 -2.61 -24.74
N PHE A 406 26.45 -3.83 -24.46
CA PHE A 406 26.89 -4.59 -23.30
C PHE A 406 27.21 -6.03 -23.68
N ILE A 407 28.01 -6.67 -22.84
CA ILE A 407 28.39 -8.06 -23.01
C ILE A 407 27.25 -8.91 -22.45
N ALA A 408 26.52 -9.57 -23.34
CA ALA A 408 25.31 -10.32 -22.98
C ALA A 408 25.67 -11.66 -22.34
N ASP A 409 26.62 -12.39 -22.92
CA ASP A 409 27.13 -13.64 -22.34
C ASP A 409 28.49 -14.07 -22.89
N ILE A 410 29.08 -15.04 -22.20
CA ILE A 410 30.27 -15.78 -22.62
C ILE A 410 29.97 -17.27 -22.50
N ARG A 411 30.11 -17.99 -23.61
CA ARG A 411 29.71 -19.40 -23.74
C ARG A 411 30.75 -20.25 -24.47
N LEU A 412 30.74 -21.55 -24.24
CA LEU A 412 31.54 -22.52 -24.99
C LEU A 412 30.76 -22.98 -26.22
N ILE A 413 31.27 -22.71 -27.43
CA ILE A 413 30.74 -23.19 -28.70
C ILE A 413 31.79 -24.11 -29.31
N SER A 414 31.47 -25.39 -29.49
CA SER A 414 32.37 -26.39 -30.11
C SER A 414 33.78 -26.43 -29.48
N GLY A 415 33.87 -26.31 -28.15
CA GLY A 415 35.13 -26.33 -27.40
C GLY A 415 35.88 -24.99 -27.33
N LYS A 416 35.39 -23.93 -28.00
CA LYS A 416 35.99 -22.59 -27.99
C LYS A 416 35.12 -21.59 -27.23
N LYS A 417 35.73 -20.69 -26.47
CA LYS A 417 35.01 -19.62 -25.76
C LYS A 417 34.61 -18.52 -26.75
N ALA A 418 33.34 -18.15 -26.76
CA ALA A 418 32.79 -17.06 -27.56
C ALA A 418 32.06 -16.05 -26.67
N VAL A 419 32.17 -14.76 -27.04
CA VAL A 419 31.51 -13.63 -26.38
C VAL A 419 30.39 -13.13 -27.27
N THR A 420 29.22 -12.90 -26.69
CA THR A 420 28.08 -12.27 -27.37
C THR A 420 28.01 -10.79 -27.00
N LEU A 421 28.15 -9.92 -27.99
CA LEU A 421 28.02 -8.47 -27.87
C LEU A 421 26.62 -8.04 -28.31
N GLN A 422 25.86 -7.43 -27.39
CA GLN A 422 24.55 -6.86 -27.69
C GLN A 422 24.68 -5.36 -27.83
N TYR A 423 24.27 -4.81 -28.96
CA TYR A 423 24.33 -3.38 -29.23
C TYR A 423 23.03 -2.68 -28.81
N ASP A 424 23.15 -1.44 -28.32
CA ASP A 424 22.02 -0.62 -27.84
C ASP A 424 21.11 -0.15 -28.99
N ASP A 425 21.62 -0.14 -30.23
CA ASP A 425 20.88 0.27 -31.44
C ASP A 425 19.87 -0.79 -31.93
N GLY A 426 19.69 -1.88 -31.18
CA GLY A 426 18.79 -2.98 -31.55
C GLY A 426 19.32 -3.87 -32.67
N SER A 427 20.56 -3.69 -33.12
CA SER A 427 21.17 -4.57 -34.11
C SER A 427 21.37 -5.98 -33.57
N ASN A 428 21.40 -6.96 -34.48
CA ASN A 428 21.56 -8.37 -34.13
C ASN A 428 22.83 -8.59 -33.30
N PRO A 429 22.77 -9.38 -32.21
CA PRO A 429 23.93 -9.65 -31.38
C PRO A 429 25.07 -10.26 -32.20
N ARG A 430 26.28 -9.76 -31.97
CA ARG A 430 27.48 -10.22 -32.66
C ARG A 430 28.25 -11.17 -31.76
N GLN A 431 28.54 -12.36 -32.27
CA GLN A 431 29.43 -13.31 -31.59
C GLN A 431 30.86 -13.17 -32.08
N VAL A 432 31.81 -13.14 -31.15
CA VAL A 432 33.25 -13.08 -31.40
C VAL A 432 33.97 -14.10 -30.54
N GLU A 433 35.07 -14.66 -31.05
CA GLU A 433 35.92 -15.56 -30.27
C GLU A 433 36.56 -14.80 -29.08
N PHE A 434 36.59 -15.41 -27.91
CA PHE A 434 37.01 -14.75 -26.66
C PHE A 434 38.46 -14.26 -26.71
N SER A 435 39.37 -15.02 -27.33
CA SER A 435 40.78 -14.62 -27.53
C SER A 435 40.92 -13.36 -28.38
N SER A 436 40.12 -13.25 -29.44
CA SER A 436 40.07 -12.07 -30.32
C SER A 436 39.46 -10.85 -29.60
N PHE A 437 38.43 -11.09 -28.78
CA PHE A 437 37.83 -10.06 -27.94
C PHE A 437 38.82 -9.51 -26.91
N GLN A 438 39.54 -10.37 -26.18
CA GLN A 438 40.57 -9.94 -25.21
C GLN A 438 41.68 -9.13 -25.88
N SER A 439 42.13 -9.56 -27.05
CA SER A 439 43.13 -8.81 -27.85
C SER A 439 42.60 -7.43 -28.26
N SER A 440 41.31 -7.33 -28.57
CA SER A 440 40.68 -6.05 -28.95
C SER A 440 40.50 -5.10 -27.77
N VAL A 441 40.24 -5.64 -26.57
CA VAL A 441 40.20 -4.85 -25.32
C VAL A 441 41.59 -4.36 -24.95
N ALA A 442 42.60 -5.25 -24.97
CA ALA A 442 43.99 -4.89 -24.67
C ALA A 442 44.57 -3.84 -25.65
N ALA A 443 44.17 -3.89 -26.92
CA ALA A 443 44.57 -2.93 -27.94
C ALA A 443 43.74 -1.62 -27.93
N GLY A 444 42.81 -1.43 -26.99
CA GLY A 444 41.97 -0.22 -26.89
C GLY A 444 40.93 -0.07 -28.01
N LYS A 445 40.72 -1.12 -28.83
CA LYS A 445 39.69 -1.12 -29.88
C LYS A 445 38.29 -1.29 -29.30
N ILE A 446 38.18 -2.01 -28.18
CA ILE A 446 36.95 -2.11 -27.40
C ILE A 446 37.25 -1.58 -26.00
N THR A 447 36.59 -0.49 -25.62
CA THR A 447 36.73 0.11 -24.28
C THR A 447 35.62 -0.42 -23.38
N LEU A 448 35.96 -0.97 -22.22
CA LEU A 448 35.01 -1.48 -21.23
C LEU A 448 34.78 -0.46 -20.10
N ASN A 449 33.51 -0.24 -19.74
CA ASN A 449 33.06 0.62 -18.65
C ASN A 449 32.33 -0.17 -17.57
#